data_AF-A0A4R5DWK5-F1
#
_entry.id   AF-A0A4R5DWK5-F1
#
_cell.length_a   1.000
_cell.length_b   1.000
_cell.length_c   1.000
_cell.angle_alpha   90.00
_cell.angle_beta   90.00
_cell.angle_gamma   90.00
#
_symmetry.space_group_name_H-M   'P 1'
#
loop_
_entity.id
_entity.type
_entity.pdbx_description
1 polymer ?
#
loop_
_entity_poly.entity_id
_entity_poly.type
_entity_poly.pdbx_seq_one_letter_code
_entity_poly.pdbx_strand_id
1 'polypeptide(L)'
;TLHVDEPSPHVDWSAGAVQLLTEPQPWQQNGHARRAAVSSFGVSGTNAHIVLEEHPAAEVAAEPVEEPSVVPWVVSGRSAEALRAQAGRLAEAVAGERPVDVAHSLVASRSVFDHRAVVIGSDRDELVAGLRELAGGAASAVVQGVAGSAGKTVFVFPGQGSQWLGMGVELLDGSPVFAARMAECEAALAP
;
A
#
# COMPACT_ATOMS: atom_id res chain seq x y z
N THR A 1 -21.17 -24.67 -1.85
CA THR A 1 -21.61 -24.99 -3.21
C THR A 1 -23.10 -24.79 -3.30
N LEU A 2 -23.57 -24.07 -4.32
CA LEU A 2 -24.99 -23.82 -4.54
C LEU A 2 -25.60 -24.90 -5.44
N HIS A 3 -26.94 -25.02 -5.45
CA HIS A 3 -27.71 -25.97 -6.27
C HIS A 3 -27.41 -27.45 -5.98
N VAL A 4 -27.22 -27.78 -4.71
CA VAL A 4 -26.95 -29.14 -4.22
C VAL A 4 -27.93 -29.54 -3.10
N ASP A 5 -29.17 -29.05 -3.18
CA ASP A 5 -30.23 -29.36 -2.20
C ASP A 5 -30.48 -30.89 -2.14
N GLU A 6 -30.39 -31.56 -3.29
CA GLU A 6 -30.36 -33.01 -3.41
C GLU A 6 -29.10 -33.43 -4.21
N PRO A 7 -28.14 -34.16 -3.60
CA PRO A 7 -26.97 -34.68 -4.31
C PRO A 7 -27.36 -35.61 -5.48
N SER A 8 -26.56 -35.62 -6.55
CA SER A 8 -26.85 -36.46 -7.72
C SER A 8 -27.02 -37.94 -7.34
N PRO A 9 -28.09 -38.62 -7.75
CA PRO A 9 -28.32 -40.03 -7.45
C PRO A 9 -27.41 -40.97 -8.26
N HIS A 10 -26.69 -40.43 -9.25
CA HIS A 10 -25.76 -41.19 -10.10
C HIS A 10 -24.38 -41.37 -9.47
N VAL A 11 -24.17 -40.82 -8.27
CA VAL A 11 -22.92 -40.93 -7.50
C VAL A 11 -23.26 -41.56 -6.16
N ASP A 12 -22.53 -42.62 -5.79
CA ASP A 12 -22.60 -43.18 -4.45
C ASP A 12 -21.75 -42.33 -3.50
N TRP A 13 -22.41 -41.38 -2.84
CA TRP A 13 -21.78 -40.48 -1.87
C TRP A 13 -21.43 -41.17 -0.54
N SER A 14 -21.95 -42.39 -0.29
CA SER A 14 -21.70 -43.12 0.96
C SER A 14 -20.41 -43.95 0.92
N ALA A 15 -19.95 -44.32 -0.28
CA ALA A 15 -18.80 -45.20 -0.48
C ALA A 15 -17.43 -44.49 -0.48
N GLY A 16 -17.36 -43.19 -0.17
CA GLY A 16 -16.13 -42.39 -0.35
C GLY A 16 -15.82 -41.40 0.78
N ALA A 17 -14.60 -40.86 0.75
CA ALA A 17 -14.14 -39.80 1.65
C ALA A 17 -14.43 -38.38 1.12
N VAL A 18 -15.37 -38.25 0.19
CA VAL A 18 -15.71 -36.98 -0.48
C VAL A 18 -17.07 -36.50 0.02
N GLN A 19 -17.15 -35.22 0.38
CA GLN A 19 -18.38 -34.58 0.84
C GLN A 19 -18.59 -33.27 0.09
N LEU A 20 -19.86 -32.97 -0.23
CA LEU A 20 -20.25 -31.70 -0.82
C LEU A 20 -20.29 -30.63 0.28
N LEU A 21 -19.61 -29.51 0.07
CA LEU A 21 -19.72 -28.34 0.95
C LEU A 21 -21.01 -27.58 0.65
N THR A 22 -22.07 -27.80 1.42
CA THR A 22 -23.36 -27.10 1.27
C THR A 22 -23.40 -25.75 1.98
N GLU A 23 -22.51 -25.56 2.97
CA GLU A 23 -22.33 -24.31 3.71
C GLU A 23 -20.84 -23.96 3.87
N PRO A 24 -20.47 -22.70 4.18
CA PRO A 24 -19.10 -22.34 4.48
C PRO A 24 -18.58 -23.09 5.72
N GLN A 25 -17.45 -23.77 5.58
CA GLN A 25 -16.79 -24.49 6.67
C GLN A 25 -15.45 -23.82 7.01
N PRO A 26 -15.12 -23.61 8.31
CA PRO A 26 -13.81 -23.10 8.70
C PRO A 26 -12.68 -24.05 8.25
N TRP A 27 -11.73 -23.53 7.48
CA TRP A 27 -10.56 -24.30 7.05
C TRP A 27 -9.37 -24.03 7.99
N GLN A 28 -9.42 -24.70 9.15
CA GLN A 28 -8.44 -24.56 10.23
C GLN A 28 -7.09 -25.16 9.85
N GLN A 29 -6.00 -24.56 10.32
CA GLN A 29 -4.68 -25.19 10.27
C GLN A 29 -4.62 -26.38 11.23
N ASN A 30 -4.01 -27.47 10.80
CA ASN A 30 -3.95 -28.73 11.54
C ASN A 30 -2.52 -29.28 11.64
N GLY A 31 -1.53 -28.38 11.72
CA GLY A 31 -0.10 -28.75 11.73
C GLY A 31 0.47 -29.06 10.34
N HIS A 32 -0.36 -29.01 9.29
CA HIS A 32 0.05 -29.14 7.90
C HIS A 32 -0.42 -27.95 7.07
N ALA A 33 0.32 -27.68 5.99
CA ALA A 33 -0.09 -26.71 5.00
C ALA A 33 -1.46 -27.09 4.41
N ARG A 34 -2.41 -26.15 4.42
CA ARG A 34 -3.71 -26.30 3.76
C ARG A 34 -3.53 -26.52 2.27
N ARG A 35 -4.11 -27.61 1.73
CA ARG A 35 -4.03 -27.98 0.31
C ARG A 35 -5.41 -28.19 -0.30
N ALA A 36 -5.58 -27.68 -1.51
CA ALA A 36 -6.76 -27.93 -2.33
C ALA A 36 -6.34 -28.32 -3.75
N ALA A 37 -7.23 -28.97 -4.50
CA ALA A 37 -7.01 -29.26 -5.91
C ALA A 37 -8.07 -28.58 -6.77
N VAL A 38 -7.66 -28.11 -7.94
CA VAL A 38 -8.53 -27.58 -8.99
C VAL A 38 -8.44 -28.52 -10.19
N SER A 39 -9.58 -29.07 -10.61
CA SER A 39 -9.67 -29.93 -11.79
C SER A 39 -10.50 -29.25 -12.87
N SER A 40 -10.08 -29.39 -14.13
CA SER A 40 -10.81 -28.92 -15.31
C SER A 40 -10.79 -29.99 -16.41
N PHE A 41 -11.95 -30.33 -16.93
CA PHE A 41 -12.14 -31.37 -17.95
C PHE A 41 -12.84 -30.76 -19.17
N GLY A 42 -12.08 -30.48 -20.23
CA GLY A 42 -12.59 -29.83 -21.43
C GLY A 42 -13.36 -30.80 -22.34
N VAL A 43 -14.35 -30.28 -23.06
CA VAL A 43 -15.16 -31.07 -24.03
C VAL A 43 -14.31 -31.72 -25.12
N SER A 44 -13.13 -31.15 -25.44
CA SER A 44 -12.16 -31.73 -26.38
C SER A 44 -11.49 -33.00 -25.86
N GLY A 45 -11.66 -33.34 -24.58
CA GLY A 45 -10.94 -34.41 -23.88
C GLY A 45 -9.65 -33.98 -23.21
N THR A 46 -9.29 -32.69 -23.26
CA THR A 46 -8.11 -32.17 -22.56
C THR A 46 -8.40 -31.94 -21.08
N ASN A 47 -7.60 -32.55 -20.22
CA ASN A 47 -7.76 -32.50 -18.77
C ASN A 47 -6.61 -31.75 -18.11
N ALA A 48 -6.91 -30.95 -17.09
CA ALA A 48 -5.93 -30.28 -16.25
C ALA A 48 -6.26 -30.50 -14.77
N HIS A 49 -5.22 -30.71 -13.96
CA HIS A 49 -5.33 -30.89 -12.52
C HIS A 49 -4.19 -30.14 -11.83
N ILE A 50 -4.53 -29.23 -10.92
CA ILE A 50 -3.58 -28.38 -10.19
C ILE A 50 -3.77 -28.60 -8.70
N VAL A 51 -2.67 -28.80 -7.98
CA VAL A 51 -2.67 -28.80 -6.51
C VAL A 51 -2.16 -27.44 -6.04
N LEU A 52 -2.94 -26.80 -5.16
CA LEU A 52 -2.64 -25.54 -4.51
C LEU A 52 -2.29 -25.82 -3.05
N GLU A 53 -1.28 -25.13 -2.55
CA GLU A 53 -0.87 -25.16 -1.15
C GLU A 53 -0.88 -23.72 -0.62
N GLU A 54 -1.26 -23.53 0.64
CA GLU A 54 -1.17 -22.23 1.28
C GLU A 54 0.27 -21.70 1.25
N HIS A 55 0.40 -20.38 1.10
CA HIS A 55 1.72 -19.76 1.21
C HIS A 55 2.25 -19.95 2.65
N PRO A 56 3.53 -20.32 2.84
CA PRO A 56 4.12 -20.37 4.17
C PRO A 56 3.91 -19.02 4.87
N ALA A 57 3.54 -19.07 6.15
CA ALA A 57 3.47 -17.86 6.95
C ALA A 57 4.86 -17.23 6.96
N ALA A 58 4.97 -16.00 6.46
CA ALA A 58 6.21 -15.25 6.60
C ALA A 58 6.34 -14.88 8.08
N GLU A 59 7.34 -15.43 8.77
CA GLU A 59 7.80 -14.93 10.07
C GLU A 59 8.48 -13.57 9.85
N VAL A 60 7.69 -12.56 9.47
CA VAL A 60 8.17 -11.18 9.50
C VAL A 60 7.98 -10.73 10.94
N ALA A 61 9.00 -10.94 11.76
CA ALA A 61 9.14 -10.16 12.98
C ALA A 61 9.23 -8.70 12.51
N ALA A 62 8.16 -7.94 12.70
CA ALA A 62 8.18 -6.51 12.46
C ALA A 62 9.18 -5.92 13.47
N GLU A 63 10.39 -5.63 13.01
CA GLU A 63 11.28 -4.79 13.79
C GLU A 63 10.55 -3.46 14.01
N PRO A 64 10.57 -2.90 15.23
CA PRO A 64 10.00 -1.59 15.48
C PRO A 64 10.81 -0.56 14.68
N VAL A 65 10.29 -0.19 13.52
CA VAL A 65 10.79 0.94 12.73
C VAL A 65 10.20 2.20 13.33
N GLU A 66 11.04 3.18 13.67
CA GLU A 66 10.56 4.52 14.03
C GLU A 66 9.76 5.07 12.85
N GLU A 67 8.46 5.33 13.10
CA GLU A 67 7.61 5.92 12.10
C GLU A 67 7.98 7.41 11.96
N PRO A 68 8.16 7.90 10.72
CA PRO A 68 8.43 9.31 10.52
C PRO A 68 7.23 10.13 11.03
N SER A 69 7.52 11.29 11.62
CA SER A 69 6.50 12.20 12.15
C SER A 69 5.56 12.76 11.08
N VAL A 70 5.97 12.69 9.81
CA VAL A 70 5.19 13.12 8.65
C VAL A 70 5.31 12.09 7.54
N VAL A 71 4.17 11.70 6.96
CA VAL A 71 4.08 10.67 5.93
C VAL A 71 3.43 11.26 4.66
N PRO A 72 4.06 11.09 3.48
CA PRO A 72 3.44 11.51 2.22
C PRO A 72 2.65 10.36 1.56
N TRP A 73 1.36 10.55 1.33
CA TRP A 73 0.55 9.68 0.49
C TRP A 73 0.49 10.20 -0.94
N VAL A 74 1.20 9.50 -1.84
CA VAL A 74 1.26 9.83 -3.26
C VAL A 74 0.15 9.09 -4.01
N VAL A 75 -0.68 9.83 -4.74
CA VAL A 75 -1.76 9.26 -5.55
C VAL A 75 -1.62 9.76 -6.98
N SER A 76 -1.88 8.89 -7.96
CA SER A 76 -1.85 9.29 -9.37
C SER A 76 -2.99 8.68 -10.19
N GLY A 77 -3.33 9.33 -11.30
CA GLY A 77 -4.34 8.88 -12.26
C GLY A 77 -4.01 9.31 -13.69
N ARG A 78 -4.59 8.63 -14.67
CA ARG A 78 -4.45 8.98 -16.11
C ARG A 78 -5.27 10.21 -16.52
N SER A 79 -6.15 10.67 -15.65
CA SER A 79 -6.95 11.89 -15.80
C SER A 79 -7.20 12.51 -14.43
N ALA A 80 -7.64 13.77 -14.39
CA ALA A 80 -8.04 14.41 -13.14
C ALA A 80 -9.19 13.66 -12.44
N GLU A 81 -10.16 13.14 -13.21
CA GLU A 81 -11.26 12.34 -12.69
C GLU A 81 -10.76 11.01 -12.10
N ALA A 82 -9.85 10.32 -12.80
CA ALA A 82 -9.26 9.07 -12.31
C ALA A 82 -8.45 9.28 -11.02
N LEU A 83 -7.75 10.41 -10.89
CA LEU A 83 -7.06 10.80 -9.67
C LEU A 83 -8.04 10.97 -8.49
N ARG A 84 -9.15 11.72 -8.69
CA ARG A 84 -10.18 11.92 -7.66
C ARG A 84 -10.85 10.60 -7.26
N ALA A 85 -11.21 9.77 -8.24
CA ALA A 85 -11.81 8.47 -7.98
C ALA A 85 -10.85 7.55 -7.22
N GLN A 86 -9.55 7.60 -7.52
CA GLN A 86 -8.54 6.84 -6.78
C GLN A 86 -8.40 7.34 -5.34
N ALA A 87 -8.43 8.65 -5.12
CA ALA A 87 -8.39 9.22 -3.77
C ALA A 87 -9.58 8.76 -2.92
N GLY A 88 -10.79 8.76 -3.49
CA GLY A 88 -12.00 8.27 -2.81
C GLY A 88 -11.90 6.79 -2.43
N ARG A 89 -11.52 5.92 -3.37
CA ARG A 89 -11.32 4.48 -3.09
C ARG A 89 -10.24 4.24 -2.03
N LEU A 90 -9.16 5.01 -2.07
CA LEU A 90 -8.07 4.86 -1.10
C LEU A 90 -8.54 5.27 0.30
N ALA A 91 -9.30 6.35 0.43
CA ALA A 91 -9.84 6.80 1.72
C ALA A 91 -10.75 5.78 2.40
N GLU A 92 -11.44 4.94 1.62
CA GLU A 92 -12.26 3.83 2.14
C GLU A 92 -11.42 2.60 2.47
N ALA A 93 -10.44 2.26 1.63
CA ALA A 93 -9.68 1.02 1.72
C ALA A 93 -8.64 0.98 2.86
N VAL A 94 -8.17 2.12 3.34
CA VAL A 94 -7.08 2.21 4.33
C VAL A 94 -7.56 2.35 5.78
N ALA A 95 -8.85 2.09 6.02
CA ALA A 95 -9.41 2.11 7.36
C ALA A 95 -8.77 1.01 8.23
N GLY A 96 -7.91 1.41 9.18
CA GLY A 96 -7.22 0.50 10.10
C GLY A 96 -5.77 0.16 9.71
N GLU A 97 -5.29 0.66 8.57
CA GLU A 97 -3.91 0.45 8.13
C GLU A 97 -2.96 1.51 8.73
N ARG A 98 -1.67 1.15 8.88
CA ARG A 98 -0.65 2.10 9.32
C ARG A 98 -0.29 3.08 8.19
N PRO A 99 -0.20 4.40 8.46
CA PRO A 99 0.10 5.39 7.43
C PRO A 99 1.36 5.11 6.61
N VAL A 100 2.43 4.66 7.26
CA VAL A 100 3.71 4.36 6.60
C VAL A 100 3.62 3.18 5.64
N ASP A 101 2.85 2.13 5.98
CA ASP A 101 2.66 0.95 5.12
C ASP A 101 1.87 1.30 3.87
N VAL A 102 0.85 2.17 4.03
CA VAL A 102 0.08 2.72 2.91
C VAL A 102 1.00 3.56 2.01
N ALA A 103 1.79 4.47 2.57
CA ALA A 103 2.71 5.32 1.82
C ALA A 103 3.73 4.49 1.03
N HIS A 104 4.35 3.50 1.67
CA HIS A 104 5.26 2.58 1.02
C HIS A 104 4.58 1.84 -0.13
N SER A 105 3.38 1.29 0.11
CA SER A 105 2.62 0.57 -0.91
C SER A 105 2.26 1.45 -2.11
N LEU A 106 1.92 2.72 -1.89
CA LEU A 106 1.59 3.68 -2.95
C LEU A 106 2.77 3.97 -3.87
N VAL A 107 4.01 3.89 -3.37
CA VAL A 107 5.21 4.14 -4.18
C VAL A 107 5.81 2.86 -4.74
N ALA A 108 5.79 1.76 -4.00
CA ALA A 108 6.47 0.52 -4.36
C ALA A 108 5.61 -0.41 -5.23
N SER A 109 4.27 -0.34 -5.13
CA SER A 109 3.37 -1.34 -5.73
C SER A 109 2.37 -0.75 -6.74
N ARG A 110 2.46 0.54 -7.04
CA ARG A 110 1.51 1.23 -7.93
C ARG A 110 2.25 1.85 -9.10
N SER A 111 1.64 1.74 -10.28
CA SER A 111 2.06 2.52 -11.44
C SER A 111 1.84 4.01 -11.18
N VAL A 112 2.80 4.81 -11.65
CA VAL A 112 2.74 6.28 -11.55
C VAL A 112 2.22 6.86 -12.87
N PHE A 113 1.21 7.75 -12.78
CA PHE A 113 0.60 8.44 -13.92
C PHE A 113 0.81 9.96 -13.86
N ASP A 114 0.36 10.68 -14.88
CA ASP A 114 0.69 12.10 -15.05
C ASP A 114 -0.10 13.02 -14.12
N HIS A 115 -1.38 12.76 -13.84
CA HIS A 115 -2.10 13.52 -12.83
C HIS A 115 -1.71 13.00 -11.46
N ARG A 116 -1.06 13.82 -10.65
CA ARG A 116 -0.49 13.43 -9.35
C ARG A 116 -0.98 14.34 -8.25
N ALA A 117 -1.14 13.77 -7.07
CA ALA A 117 -1.33 14.50 -5.84
C ALA A 117 -0.52 13.87 -4.71
N VAL A 118 -0.14 14.69 -3.74
CA VAL A 118 0.51 14.28 -2.50
C VAL A 118 -0.28 14.87 -1.34
N VAL A 119 -0.80 13.99 -0.49
CA VAL A 119 -1.36 14.37 0.82
C VAL A 119 -0.25 14.17 1.84
N ILE A 120 0.04 15.19 2.62
CA ILE A 120 1.09 15.17 3.64
C ILE A 120 0.39 15.30 4.98
N GLY A 121 0.70 14.42 5.93
CA GLY A 121 0.10 14.46 7.25
C GLY A 121 0.89 13.67 8.27
N SER A 122 0.61 13.91 9.54
CA SER A 122 1.30 13.33 10.69
C SER A 122 0.54 12.14 11.28
N ASP A 123 -0.75 12.03 10.95
CA ASP A 123 -1.59 10.92 11.35
C ASP A 123 -2.54 10.47 10.23
N ARG A 124 -3.16 9.31 10.44
CA ARG A 124 -4.06 8.69 9.48
C ARG A 124 -5.30 9.53 9.21
N ASP A 125 -5.85 10.19 10.21
CA ASP A 125 -7.13 10.88 10.09
C ASP A 125 -6.96 12.17 9.25
N GLU A 126 -5.84 12.88 9.43
CA GLU A 126 -5.39 13.98 8.57
C GLU A 126 -5.22 13.53 7.11
N LEU A 127 -4.51 12.41 6.91
CA LEU A 127 -4.25 11.87 5.57
C LEU A 127 -5.54 11.43 4.86
N VAL A 128 -6.45 10.77 5.57
CA VAL A 128 -7.76 10.38 5.03
C VAL A 128 -8.63 11.60 4.75
N ALA A 129 -8.58 12.65 5.58
CA ALA A 129 -9.27 13.91 5.32
C ALA A 129 -8.76 14.57 4.03
N GLY A 130 -7.45 14.63 3.82
CA GLY A 130 -6.85 15.15 2.59
C GLY A 130 -7.21 14.33 1.35
N LEU A 131 -7.30 12.99 1.45
CA LEU A 131 -7.80 12.16 0.35
C LEU A 131 -9.27 12.45 0.01
N ARG A 132 -10.12 12.67 1.02
CA ARG A 132 -11.54 13.02 0.82
C ARG A 132 -11.68 14.41 0.20
N GLU A 133 -10.85 15.36 0.63
CA GLU A 133 -10.77 16.69 0.02
C GLU A 133 -10.40 16.59 -1.47
N LEU A 134 -9.34 15.84 -1.79
CA LEU A 134 -8.91 15.58 -3.16
C LEU A 134 -10.01 14.92 -3.99
N ALA A 135 -10.70 13.92 -3.42
CA ALA A 135 -11.83 13.26 -4.08
C ALA A 135 -12.98 14.24 -4.39
N GLY A 136 -13.24 15.18 -3.48
CA GLY A 136 -14.20 16.27 -3.66
C GLY A 136 -13.76 17.36 -4.64
N GLY A 137 -12.51 17.33 -5.11
CA GLY A 137 -11.95 18.30 -6.05
C GLY A 137 -11.41 19.58 -5.41
N ALA A 138 -11.33 19.63 -4.08
CA ALA A 138 -10.64 20.67 -3.35
C ALA A 138 -9.14 20.34 -3.19
N ALA A 139 -8.30 21.37 -3.00
CA ALA A 139 -6.85 21.21 -2.94
C ALA A 139 -6.18 22.26 -2.04
N SER A 140 -6.85 22.66 -0.96
CA SER A 140 -6.31 23.60 0.01
C SER A 140 -5.19 22.99 0.85
N ALA A 141 -5.31 21.69 1.20
CA ALA A 141 -4.30 20.95 1.98
C ALA A 141 -3.52 19.90 1.16
N VAL A 142 -3.68 19.87 -0.17
CA VAL A 142 -3.12 18.83 -1.05
C VAL A 142 -2.29 19.45 -2.17
N VAL A 143 -1.05 18.97 -2.33
CA VAL A 143 -0.21 19.37 -3.46
C VAL A 143 -0.62 18.53 -4.66
N GLN A 144 -1.12 19.15 -5.73
CA GLN A 144 -1.49 18.45 -6.96
C GLN A 144 -0.93 19.11 -8.22
N GLY A 145 -0.77 18.32 -9.27
CA GLY A 145 -0.29 18.80 -10.56
C GLY A 145 -0.37 17.74 -11.65
N VAL A 146 -0.03 18.16 -12.87
CA VAL A 146 0.15 17.26 -14.01
C VAL A 146 1.64 17.21 -14.31
N ALA A 147 2.24 16.03 -14.18
CA ALA A 147 3.65 15.83 -14.46
C ALA A 147 3.92 15.99 -15.97
N GLY A 148 4.87 16.87 -16.31
CA GLY A 148 5.47 16.93 -17.64
C GLY A 148 6.69 16.02 -17.76
N SER A 149 7.39 16.11 -18.89
CA SER A 149 8.69 15.47 -19.06
C SER A 149 9.68 15.94 -17.99
N ALA A 150 10.30 15.01 -17.25
CA ALA A 150 11.31 15.35 -16.26
C ALA A 150 12.51 16.04 -16.95
N GLY A 151 12.76 17.29 -16.58
CA GLY A 151 13.94 18.03 -17.01
C GLY A 151 15.16 17.73 -16.14
N LYS A 152 16.27 18.44 -16.40
CA LYS A 152 17.44 18.42 -15.50
C LYS A 152 17.12 19.18 -14.20
N THR A 153 17.62 18.67 -13.09
CA THR A 153 17.51 19.33 -11.78
C THR A 153 18.69 20.25 -11.53
N VAL A 154 18.44 21.43 -10.95
CA VAL A 154 19.45 22.41 -10.52
C VAL A 154 19.21 22.73 -9.05
N PHE A 155 20.27 22.71 -8.24
CA PHE A 155 20.21 23.19 -6.86
C PHE A 155 20.66 24.66 -6.81
N VAL A 156 19.81 25.52 -6.23
CA VAL A 156 20.07 26.95 -6.11
C VAL A 156 20.35 27.26 -4.64
N PHE A 157 21.54 27.77 -4.35
CA PHE A 157 21.98 28.14 -3.01
C PHE A 157 21.98 29.67 -2.87
N PRO A 158 20.92 30.27 -2.30
CA PRO A 158 20.84 31.72 -2.13
C PRO A 158 21.86 32.21 -1.10
N GLY A 159 22.15 33.51 -1.15
CA GLY A 159 22.97 34.18 -0.13
C GLY A 159 22.19 34.45 1.17
N GLN A 160 22.62 35.47 1.90
CA GLN A 160 21.98 35.87 3.15
C GLN A 160 20.56 36.44 2.92
N GLY A 161 19.63 36.14 3.85
CA GLY A 161 18.26 36.67 3.83
C GLY A 161 17.16 35.63 4.12
N SER A 162 17.46 34.34 3.98
CA SER A 162 16.49 33.24 4.17
C SER A 162 16.46 32.67 5.60
N GLN A 163 17.36 33.12 6.47
CA GLN A 163 17.48 32.59 7.83
C GLN A 163 16.29 32.99 8.71
N TRP A 164 15.85 32.07 9.56
CA TRP A 164 14.82 32.27 10.59
C TRP A 164 15.22 31.58 11.90
N LEU A 165 14.64 32.01 13.02
CA LEU A 165 15.00 31.50 14.35
C LEU A 165 14.55 30.03 14.49
N GLY A 166 15.49 29.13 14.76
CA GLY A 166 15.21 27.68 14.88
C GLY A 166 15.35 26.90 13.57
N MET A 167 15.85 27.54 12.50
CA MET A 167 16.10 26.86 11.22
C MET A 167 16.93 25.59 11.40
N GLY A 168 16.37 24.45 10.99
CA GLY A 168 17.04 23.15 11.00
C GLY A 168 17.02 22.40 12.34
N VAL A 169 16.47 22.96 13.42
CA VAL A 169 16.44 22.28 14.74
C VAL A 169 15.64 20.98 14.67
N GLU A 170 14.41 21.00 14.14
CA GLU A 170 13.61 19.79 13.98
C GLU A 170 14.26 18.75 13.06
N LEU A 171 15.06 19.19 12.09
CA LEU A 171 15.79 18.29 11.19
C LEU A 171 17.03 17.66 11.86
N LEU A 172 17.64 18.34 12.84
CA LEU A 172 18.70 17.74 13.66
C LEU A 172 18.16 16.56 14.47
N ASP A 173 16.96 16.69 15.02
CA ASP A 173 16.34 15.65 15.85
C ASP A 173 15.69 14.55 15.00
N GLY A 174 15.03 14.91 13.89
CA GLY A 174 14.21 13.99 13.10
C GLY A 174 14.86 13.40 11.85
N SER A 175 16.05 13.87 11.44
CA SER A 175 16.72 13.38 10.23
C SER A 175 18.19 13.01 10.50
N PRO A 176 18.50 11.70 10.62
CA PRO A 176 19.88 11.24 10.80
C PRO A 176 20.84 11.70 9.70
N VAL A 177 20.34 11.84 8.47
CA VAL A 177 21.13 12.34 7.32
C VAL A 177 21.49 13.81 7.49
N PHE A 178 20.53 14.64 7.92
CA PHE A 178 20.78 16.07 8.16
C PHE A 178 21.74 16.25 9.35
N ALA A 179 21.48 15.56 10.46
CA ALA A 179 22.31 15.60 11.67
C ALA A 179 23.77 15.21 11.38
N ALA A 180 23.98 14.11 10.63
CA ALA A 180 25.33 13.69 10.23
C ALA A 180 26.06 14.77 9.41
N ARG A 181 25.37 15.41 8.46
CA ARG A 181 25.95 16.49 7.67
C ARG A 181 26.28 17.73 8.50
N MET A 182 25.47 18.05 9.50
CA MET A 182 25.77 19.15 10.42
C MET A 182 26.98 18.85 11.30
N ALA A 183 27.12 17.61 11.79
CA ALA A 183 28.30 17.18 12.54
C ALA A 183 29.59 17.22 11.69
N GLU A 184 29.52 16.87 10.41
CA GLU A 184 30.64 17.02 9.47
C GLU A 184 31.07 18.49 9.32
N CYS A 185 30.10 19.41 9.21
CA CYS A 185 30.38 20.86 9.16
C CYS A 185 31.01 21.37 10.46
N GLU A 186 30.52 20.94 11.62
CA GLU A 186 31.10 21.27 12.93
C GLU A 186 32.57 20.83 13.01
N ALA A 187 32.86 19.57 12.65
CA ALA A 187 34.21 19.04 12.65
C ALA A 187 35.15 19.79 11.68
N ALA A 188 34.67 20.17 10.50
CA ALA A 188 35.45 20.93 9.52
C ALA A 188 35.74 22.38 9.95
N LEU A 189 34.93 22.94 10.85
CA LEU A 189 35.07 24.28 11.39
C LEU A 189 35.73 24.31 12.78
N ALA A 190 36.12 23.15 13.32
CA ALA A 190 36.80 23.05 14.59
C ALA A 190 38.22 23.68 14.52
N PRO A 191 38.65 24.40 15.57
CA PRO A 191 39.92 25.15 15.61
C PRO A 191 41.17 24.26 15.71
#